data_AF-A0A6H1JV05-F1
#
_entry.id   AF-A0A6H1JV05-F1
#
_cell.length_a   1.000
_cell.length_b   1.000
_cell.length_c   1.000
_cell.angle_alpha   90.00
_cell.angle_beta   90.00
_cell.angle_gamma   90.00
#
_symmetry.space_group_name_H-M   'P 1'
#
loop_
_entity.id
_entity.type
_entity.pdbx_description
1 polymer ?
#
loop_
_entity_poly.entity_id
_entity_poly.type
_entity_poly.pdbx_seq_one_letter_code
_entity_poly.pdbx_strand_id
1 'polypeptide(L)'
;MILDALTGLDSGQRILLYGRCAELLGEVVRPGGRPAAMGLYQSVMLVVCLMRKNLTQEVVGAVFGVSQSTVSRRWDLLRPIIRRAVASFIPSPWDIAGAGTLLVDGTITPTWDWKHIPDLYSAKAGYAGMNIQIAISMEGRIAAISPCAVHGARHDAHAFEASGLKQIITGFHTMADLGYVGVDGIELVPIKRLPRTELPAVHTAFNTRLSKFRALVEQAVATLSACFLSPELPLSRHDDRRDAPPGCGRRVLAVTVQRMPAAEVPVSAELVRRLLREQHPDLAGLPVEVLANGWDNLVCRLGEEFLVRLPRRAMAAKFVAREQRWLPELAGRLPLPVPAPVRVGQPAAQYPWPWSVVPFFPGQIAARSEPYDPWSAAAALGSFLDALHVPAPSEAPVHASRGIPLAGRAEGVLTGLAQADPADRATALRVWETAAATPAWDGPPVWLHGDLHPANILVDRGRISAVIDFGDITSGDPATDLSVAWMLFTAEQRAALRQAYGRADDATWGRARGWALVLSLVFLTYSADNPLMRGIGERAFRAVLE
;
A
#
# COMPACT_ATOMS: atom_id res chain seq x y z
N MET A 1 11.54 4.12 -7.45
CA MET A 1 12.90 3.69 -7.05
C MET A 1 13.65 4.79 -6.29
N ILE A 2 13.90 5.99 -6.89
CA ILE A 2 14.61 7.08 -6.18
C ILE A 2 13.79 7.63 -5.00
N LEU A 3 12.50 7.93 -5.19
CA LEU A 3 11.65 8.46 -4.12
C LEU A 3 11.48 7.48 -2.97
N ASP A 4 11.40 6.17 -3.25
CA ASP A 4 11.35 5.10 -2.25
C ASP A 4 12.58 5.13 -1.35
N ALA A 5 13.78 5.27 -1.92
CA ALA A 5 15.01 5.37 -1.14
C ALA A 5 15.09 6.68 -0.31
N LEU A 6 14.57 7.78 -0.85
CA LEU A 6 14.64 9.11 -0.24
C LEU A 6 13.62 9.30 0.89
N THR A 7 12.37 8.91 0.67
CA THR A 7 11.30 9.06 1.67
C THR A 7 11.15 7.84 2.56
N GLY A 8 11.66 6.67 2.12
CA GLY A 8 11.42 5.34 2.72
C GLY A 8 9.96 5.05 3.04
N LEU A 9 9.08 5.83 2.43
CA LEU A 9 7.70 5.52 2.22
C LEU A 9 7.68 4.86 0.88
N ASP A 10 6.97 3.78 0.81
CA ASP A 10 6.73 3.09 -0.43
C ASP A 10 5.60 3.79 -1.22
N SER A 11 5.34 3.41 -2.47
CA SER A 11 4.40 4.17 -3.35
C SER A 11 3.08 4.55 -2.67
N GLY A 12 2.41 3.68 -1.94
CA GLY A 12 1.09 3.98 -1.41
C GLY A 12 1.08 4.71 -0.12
N GLN A 13 2.10 4.56 0.70
CA GLN A 13 2.27 5.48 1.82
C GLN A 13 2.49 6.90 1.28
N ARG A 14 3.26 7.05 0.18
CA ARG A 14 3.43 8.36 -0.48
C ARG A 14 2.12 8.93 -1.01
N ILE A 15 1.32 8.11 -1.69
CA ILE A 15 0.03 8.50 -2.27
C ILE A 15 -0.99 8.82 -1.18
N LEU A 16 -1.07 7.99 -0.14
CA LEU A 16 -1.96 8.21 1.00
C LEU A 16 -1.61 9.50 1.72
N LEU A 17 -0.32 9.71 2.01
CA LEU A 17 0.16 10.94 2.63
C LEU A 17 -0.16 12.16 1.76
N TYR A 18 0.10 12.07 0.45
CA TYR A 18 -0.29 13.12 -0.50
C TYR A 18 -1.79 13.40 -0.45
N GLY A 19 -2.64 12.38 -0.54
CA GLY A 19 -4.10 12.53 -0.53
C GLY A 19 -4.58 13.23 0.75
N ARG A 20 -4.06 12.82 1.91
CA ARG A 20 -4.36 13.46 3.20
C ARG A 20 -3.87 14.91 3.26
N CYS A 21 -2.67 15.21 2.74
CA CYS A 21 -2.20 16.58 2.65
C CYS A 21 -3.06 17.43 1.70
N ALA A 22 -3.52 16.86 0.59
CA ALA A 22 -4.40 17.52 -0.38
C ALA A 22 -5.79 17.79 0.21
N GLU A 23 -6.35 16.89 1.02
CA GLU A 23 -7.60 17.12 1.77
C GLU A 23 -7.47 18.31 2.74
N LEU A 24 -6.33 18.46 3.41
CA LEU A 24 -6.11 19.48 4.43
C LEU A 24 -5.75 20.87 3.87
N LEU A 25 -5.10 20.92 2.70
CA LEU A 25 -4.53 22.15 2.15
C LEU A 25 -5.17 22.56 0.81
N GLY A 26 -5.80 21.64 0.08
CA GLY A 26 -6.03 21.77 -1.36
C GLY A 26 -4.73 21.70 -2.16
N GLU A 27 -4.81 21.93 -3.48
CA GLU A 27 -3.61 22.05 -4.31
C GLU A 27 -2.86 23.36 -4.03
N VAL A 28 -1.52 23.32 -4.09
CA VAL A 28 -0.67 24.51 -3.84
C VAL A 28 -0.62 25.46 -5.05
N VAL A 29 -1.35 25.12 -6.13
CA VAL A 29 -1.45 25.90 -7.36
C VAL A 29 -2.77 26.69 -7.34
N ARG A 30 -2.68 28.02 -7.30
CA ARG A 30 -3.87 28.88 -7.45
C ARG A 30 -4.23 29.04 -8.94
N PRO A 31 -5.50 28.91 -9.33
CA PRO A 31 -5.93 29.21 -10.70
C PRO A 31 -5.60 30.69 -11.05
N GLY A 32 -4.99 30.93 -12.21
CA GLY A 32 -4.69 32.27 -12.72
C GLY A 32 -3.38 32.92 -12.22
N GLY A 33 -2.57 32.22 -11.42
CA GLY A 33 -1.23 32.69 -11.00
C GLY A 33 -0.09 32.20 -11.91
N ARG A 34 1.13 32.72 -11.70
CA ARG A 34 2.35 32.13 -12.32
C ARG A 34 2.44 30.64 -11.95
N PRO A 35 2.85 29.75 -12.88
CA PRO A 35 2.96 28.31 -12.60
C PRO A 35 3.80 28.07 -11.35
N ALA A 36 3.29 27.29 -10.41
CA ALA A 36 4.09 26.87 -9.27
C ALA A 36 5.27 26.05 -9.79
N ALA A 37 6.48 26.34 -9.31
CA ALA A 37 7.70 25.62 -9.70
C ALA A 37 7.61 24.09 -9.43
N MET A 38 6.67 23.66 -8.58
CA MET A 38 6.47 22.28 -8.18
C MET A 38 5.04 22.04 -7.69
N GLY A 39 4.41 20.94 -8.13
CA GLY A 39 3.08 20.49 -7.68
C GLY A 39 3.07 19.95 -6.24
N LEU A 40 1.88 19.74 -5.66
CA LEU A 40 1.74 19.33 -4.25
C LEU A 40 2.42 17.99 -3.97
N TYR A 41 2.23 16.97 -4.81
CA TYR A 41 2.82 15.65 -4.62
C TYR A 41 4.35 15.72 -4.46
N GLN A 42 5.04 16.35 -5.42
CA GLN A 42 6.50 16.52 -5.35
C GLN A 42 6.91 17.39 -4.14
N SER A 43 6.11 18.40 -3.79
CA SER A 43 6.38 19.24 -2.61
C SER A 43 6.27 18.44 -1.30
N VAL A 44 5.31 17.53 -1.18
CA VAL A 44 5.18 16.63 -0.03
C VAL A 44 6.36 15.67 0.02
N MET A 45 6.74 15.06 -1.11
CA MET A 45 7.88 14.13 -1.16
C MET A 45 9.20 14.81 -0.82
N LEU A 46 9.38 16.06 -1.25
CA LEU A 46 10.52 16.90 -0.92
C LEU A 46 10.63 17.14 0.59
N VAL A 47 9.51 17.49 1.24
CA VAL A 47 9.50 17.72 2.70
C VAL A 47 9.71 16.43 3.47
N VAL A 48 9.10 15.31 3.05
CA VAL A 48 9.33 13.99 3.66
C VAL A 48 10.79 13.54 3.51
N CYS A 49 11.42 13.82 2.36
CA CYS A 49 12.84 13.55 2.15
C CYS A 49 13.71 14.30 3.17
N LEU A 50 13.46 15.60 3.36
CA LEU A 50 14.14 16.40 4.40
C LEU A 50 13.91 15.83 5.80
N MET A 51 12.66 15.49 6.12
CA MET A 51 12.25 14.92 7.40
C MET A 51 12.81 13.53 7.68
N ARG A 52 13.36 12.82 6.70
CA ARG A 52 13.87 11.46 6.90
C ARG A 52 15.39 11.38 6.79
N LYS A 53 15.96 12.13 5.87
CA LYS A 53 17.37 12.04 5.51
C LYS A 53 18.20 13.16 6.14
N ASN A 54 17.55 14.17 6.73
CA ASN A 54 18.20 15.33 7.34
C ASN A 54 19.23 15.99 6.38
N LEU A 55 18.93 15.99 5.08
CA LEU A 55 19.80 16.58 4.05
C LEU A 55 19.75 18.12 4.11
N THR A 56 20.78 18.78 3.57
CA THR A 56 20.69 20.23 3.35
C THR A 56 19.58 20.56 2.36
N GLN A 57 18.94 21.72 2.55
CA GLN A 57 17.92 22.19 1.62
C GLN A 57 18.50 22.44 0.21
N GLU A 58 19.79 22.75 0.09
CA GLU A 58 20.48 22.89 -1.20
C GLU A 58 20.54 21.57 -1.97
N VAL A 59 20.94 20.47 -1.30
CA VAL A 59 20.98 19.13 -1.90
C VAL A 59 19.58 18.69 -2.30
N VAL A 60 18.58 18.89 -1.44
CA VAL A 60 17.20 18.55 -1.78
C VAL A 60 16.67 19.42 -2.93
N GLY A 61 17.02 20.69 -2.97
CA GLY A 61 16.68 21.57 -4.10
C GLY A 61 17.24 21.05 -5.42
N ALA A 62 18.50 20.63 -5.43
CA ALA A 62 19.14 20.03 -6.61
C ALA A 62 18.46 18.72 -7.05
N VAL A 63 18.15 17.82 -6.11
CA VAL A 63 17.46 16.54 -6.39
C VAL A 63 16.08 16.75 -7.02
N PHE A 64 15.37 17.78 -6.56
CA PHE A 64 14.00 18.06 -6.98
C PHE A 64 13.90 19.16 -8.06
N GLY A 65 15.02 19.67 -8.57
CA GLY A 65 15.07 20.67 -9.64
C GLY A 65 14.51 22.04 -9.26
N VAL A 66 14.62 22.45 -7.99
CA VAL A 66 14.09 23.74 -7.48
C VAL A 66 15.11 24.50 -6.65
N SER A 67 14.93 25.82 -6.53
CA SER A 67 15.78 26.65 -5.67
C SER A 67 15.66 26.27 -4.19
N GLN A 68 16.74 26.46 -3.42
CA GLN A 68 16.71 26.30 -1.96
C GLN A 68 15.62 27.16 -1.29
N SER A 69 15.38 28.38 -1.78
CA SER A 69 14.27 29.24 -1.31
C SER A 69 12.87 28.65 -1.56
N THR A 70 12.71 27.81 -2.57
CA THR A 70 11.47 27.07 -2.81
C THR A 70 11.35 25.90 -1.84
N VAL A 71 12.43 25.17 -1.59
CA VAL A 71 12.51 24.11 -0.58
C VAL A 71 12.08 24.64 0.79
N SER A 72 12.66 25.77 1.23
CA SER A 72 12.33 26.42 2.51
C SER A 72 10.85 26.76 2.63
N ARG A 73 10.27 27.40 1.61
CA ARG A 73 8.82 27.72 1.59
C ARG A 73 7.93 26.48 1.63
N ARG A 74 8.33 25.39 0.96
CA ARG A 74 7.58 24.12 1.00
C ARG A 74 7.68 23.46 2.37
N TRP A 75 8.85 23.49 3.00
CA TRP A 75 9.06 23.00 4.36
C TRP A 75 8.12 23.69 5.35
N ASP A 76 8.11 25.02 5.39
CA ASP A 76 7.27 25.78 6.32
C ASP A 76 5.78 25.53 6.11
N LEU A 77 5.36 25.43 4.84
CA LEU A 77 3.96 25.19 4.49
C LEU A 77 3.51 23.77 4.82
N LEU A 78 4.26 22.76 4.40
CA LEU A 78 3.78 21.36 4.38
C LEU A 78 4.13 20.59 5.65
N ARG A 79 5.17 20.97 6.40
CA ARG A 79 5.50 20.31 7.68
C ARG A 79 4.31 20.18 8.63
N PRO A 80 3.57 21.27 8.98
CA PRO A 80 2.43 21.15 9.89
C PRO A 80 1.26 20.37 9.29
N ILE A 81 1.11 20.39 7.96
CA ILE A 81 0.07 19.65 7.24
C ILE A 81 0.37 18.15 7.24
N ILE A 82 1.62 17.76 6.98
CA ILE A 82 2.09 16.37 7.04
C ILE A 82 1.88 15.83 8.46
N ARG A 83 2.23 16.60 9.50
CA ARG A 83 1.99 16.22 10.89
C ARG A 83 0.51 15.89 11.15
N ARG A 84 -0.42 16.72 10.67
CA ARG A 84 -1.87 16.48 10.79
C ARG A 84 -2.33 15.28 9.96
N ALA A 85 -1.78 15.14 8.75
CA ALA A 85 -2.10 14.05 7.83
C ALA A 85 -1.72 12.67 8.38
N VAL A 86 -0.63 12.57 9.14
CA VAL A 86 -0.16 11.31 9.73
C VAL A 86 -0.70 11.04 11.13
N ALA A 87 -1.36 12.01 11.77
CA ALA A 87 -1.75 11.92 13.18
C ALA A 87 -2.60 10.67 13.51
N SER A 88 -3.49 10.26 12.60
CA SER A 88 -4.32 9.06 12.78
C SER A 88 -3.56 7.73 12.66
N PHE A 89 -2.32 7.75 12.18
CA PHE A 89 -1.47 6.57 12.03
C PHE A 89 -0.46 6.43 13.17
N ILE A 90 -0.42 7.39 14.09
CA ILE A 90 0.41 7.29 15.29
C ILE A 90 -0.34 6.38 16.26
N PRO A 91 0.15 5.15 16.52
CA PRO A 91 -0.49 4.25 17.47
C PRO A 91 -0.40 4.85 18.87
N SER A 92 -1.38 4.57 19.71
CA SER A 92 -1.24 4.88 21.13
C SER A 92 -0.23 3.92 21.78
N PRO A 93 0.40 4.30 22.90
CA PRO A 93 1.27 3.39 23.65
C PRO A 93 0.56 2.08 24.04
N TRP A 94 -0.76 2.14 24.26
CA TRP A 94 -1.60 0.99 24.60
C TRP A 94 -1.76 0.02 23.43
N ASP A 95 -1.83 0.51 22.20
CA ASP A 95 -1.92 -0.34 21.00
C ASP A 95 -0.64 -1.17 20.79
N ILE A 96 0.50 -0.68 21.30
CA ILE A 96 1.79 -1.33 21.17
C ILE A 96 2.10 -2.21 22.38
N ALA A 97 2.04 -1.67 23.59
CA ALA A 97 2.49 -2.37 24.79
C ALA A 97 1.35 -3.03 25.59
N GLY A 98 0.08 -2.79 25.25
CA GLY A 98 -1.05 -3.26 26.06
C GLY A 98 -0.96 -2.72 27.50
N ALA A 99 -1.15 -3.58 28.49
CA ALA A 99 -0.91 -3.27 29.91
C ALA A 99 0.51 -3.65 30.38
N GLY A 100 1.45 -3.83 29.44
CA GLY A 100 2.83 -4.23 29.73
C GLY A 100 3.70 -3.09 30.27
N THR A 101 4.95 -3.42 30.62
CA THR A 101 5.95 -2.44 31.08
C THR A 101 6.61 -1.74 29.90
N LEU A 102 6.89 -0.44 30.06
CA LEU A 102 7.62 0.37 29.09
C LEU A 102 9.05 0.68 29.56
N LEU A 103 10.01 0.49 28.66
CA LEU A 103 11.39 0.94 28.80
C LEU A 103 11.48 2.39 28.31
N VAL A 104 11.95 3.29 29.17
CA VAL A 104 12.15 4.72 28.87
C VAL A 104 13.64 4.99 28.71
N ASP A 105 14.01 5.67 27.63
CA ASP A 105 15.38 6.15 27.41
C ASP A 105 15.42 7.43 26.58
N GLY A 106 16.60 8.07 26.57
CA GLY A 106 16.90 9.29 25.83
C GLY A 106 17.98 9.07 24.78
N THR A 107 17.77 9.59 23.57
CA THR A 107 18.79 9.56 22.51
C THR A 107 19.05 10.95 21.94
N ILE A 108 20.31 11.23 21.63
CA ILE A 108 20.73 12.51 21.06
C ILE A 108 20.72 12.42 19.54
N THR A 109 19.77 13.10 18.92
CA THR A 109 19.67 13.20 17.46
C THR A 109 20.57 14.33 16.97
N PRO A 110 21.53 14.06 16.08
CA PRO A 110 22.48 15.08 15.62
C PRO A 110 21.75 16.18 14.86
N THR A 111 22.11 17.42 15.17
CA THR A 111 21.66 18.59 14.42
C THR A 111 22.86 19.27 13.76
N TRP A 112 22.58 20.20 12.87
CA TRP A 112 23.61 21.09 12.33
C TRP A 112 24.31 21.84 13.47
N ASP A 113 25.62 22.04 13.35
CA ASP A 113 26.41 22.76 14.36
C ASP A 113 26.02 24.24 14.37
N TRP A 114 25.10 24.58 15.27
CA TRP A 114 24.66 25.94 15.52
C TRP A 114 25.38 26.50 16.72
N LYS A 115 26.65 26.86 16.53
CA LYS A 115 27.55 27.43 17.56
C LYS A 115 26.96 28.59 18.39
N HIS A 116 25.91 29.23 17.89
CA HIS A 116 25.23 30.35 18.54
C HIS A 116 24.05 29.94 19.43
N ILE A 117 23.61 28.69 19.40
CA ILE A 117 22.52 28.19 20.25
C ILE A 117 23.12 27.57 21.52
N PRO A 118 22.90 28.17 22.69
CA PRO A 118 23.41 27.63 23.95
C PRO A 118 22.76 26.28 24.27
N ASP A 119 23.51 25.42 24.96
CA ASP A 119 23.08 24.10 25.46
C ASP A 119 22.79 23.03 24.40
N LEU A 120 23.04 23.29 23.12
CA LEU A 120 22.82 22.30 22.04
C LEU A 120 23.87 21.18 22.05
N TYR A 121 25.09 21.44 22.55
CA TYR A 121 26.16 20.47 22.59
C TYR A 121 25.97 19.45 23.73
N SER A 122 25.87 18.17 23.37
CA SER A 122 25.83 17.10 24.36
C SER A 122 27.24 16.62 24.69
N ALA A 123 27.69 16.87 25.92
CA ALA A 123 28.96 16.32 26.41
C ALA A 123 28.97 14.78 26.42
N LYS A 124 27.80 14.15 26.64
CA LYS A 124 27.61 12.69 26.64
C LYS A 124 27.82 12.10 25.23
N ALA A 125 27.25 12.74 24.21
CA ALA A 125 27.31 12.24 22.83
C ALA A 125 28.52 12.76 22.03
N GLY A 126 29.13 13.86 22.44
CA GLY A 126 30.29 14.47 21.76
C GLY A 126 29.94 15.29 20.51
N TYR A 127 28.66 15.65 20.33
CA TYR A 127 28.19 16.47 19.21
C TYR A 127 26.98 17.33 19.60
N ALA A 128 26.69 18.34 18.78
CA ALA A 128 25.49 19.17 18.89
C ALA A 128 24.24 18.40 18.44
N GLY A 129 23.20 18.40 19.26
CA GLY A 129 22.00 17.66 18.96
C GLY A 129 20.85 17.94 19.92
N MET A 130 19.74 17.30 19.63
CA MET A 130 18.53 17.38 20.43
C MET A 130 18.29 16.03 21.11
N ASN A 131 18.02 16.06 22.40
CA ASN A 131 17.58 14.91 23.18
C ASN A 131 16.11 14.63 22.89
N ILE A 132 15.84 13.45 22.36
CA ILE A 132 14.50 12.89 22.15
C ILE A 132 14.32 11.74 23.11
N GLN A 133 13.20 11.74 23.83
CA GLN A 133 12.85 10.70 24.78
C GLN A 133 11.93 9.69 24.12
N ILE A 134 12.12 8.41 24.41
CA ILE A 134 11.39 7.31 23.79
C ILE A 134 10.89 6.34 24.84
N ALA A 135 9.73 5.72 24.58
CA ALA A 135 9.20 4.62 25.36
C ALA A 135 9.05 3.38 24.46
N ILE A 136 9.50 2.23 24.94
CA ILE A 136 9.65 1.00 24.16
C ILE A 136 9.00 -0.15 24.92
N SER A 137 8.28 -1.02 24.22
CA SER A 137 7.70 -2.22 24.83
C SER A 137 8.77 -3.27 25.16
N MET A 138 8.42 -4.26 25.99
CA MET A 138 9.34 -5.36 26.31
C MET A 138 9.67 -6.28 25.12
N GLU A 139 8.94 -6.14 24.01
CA GLU A 139 9.23 -6.78 22.73
C GLU A 139 10.15 -5.93 21.82
N GLY A 140 10.62 -4.77 22.28
CA GLY A 140 11.52 -3.89 21.53
C GLY A 140 10.83 -2.99 20.51
N ARG A 141 9.51 -2.80 20.59
CA ARG A 141 8.76 -1.90 19.69
C ARG A 141 8.61 -0.52 20.31
N ILE A 142 8.76 0.54 19.51
CA ILE A 142 8.58 1.92 19.98
C ILE A 142 7.10 2.17 20.23
N ALA A 143 6.75 2.41 21.50
CA ALA A 143 5.39 2.70 21.94
C ALA A 143 5.09 4.21 21.94
N ALA A 144 6.10 5.04 22.22
CA ALA A 144 5.97 6.49 22.15
C ALA A 144 7.31 7.18 21.86
N ILE A 145 7.23 8.36 21.27
CA ILE A 145 8.34 9.31 21.09
C ILE A 145 7.87 10.64 21.67
N SER A 146 8.76 11.36 22.34
CA SER A 146 8.41 12.63 22.95
C SER A 146 7.97 13.68 21.91
N PRO A 147 6.89 14.42 22.18
CA PRO A 147 6.36 15.42 21.25
C PRO A 147 7.28 16.64 21.10
N CYS A 148 8.07 16.94 22.15
CA CYS A 148 9.05 18.01 22.14
C CYS A 148 10.46 17.42 22.29
N ALA A 149 11.40 17.92 21.50
CA ALA A 149 12.82 17.63 21.68
C ALA A 149 13.46 18.67 22.60
N VAL A 150 14.42 18.26 23.41
CA VAL A 150 15.11 19.11 24.39
C VAL A 150 16.56 19.29 23.96
N HIS A 151 17.21 20.40 24.30
CA HIS A 151 18.61 20.60 23.91
C HIS A 151 19.54 19.51 24.52
N GLY A 152 20.53 19.05 23.74
CA GLY A 152 21.34 17.88 24.06
C GLY A 152 22.23 17.98 25.31
N ALA A 153 22.47 19.18 25.86
CA ALA A 153 23.19 19.35 27.12
C ALA A 153 22.35 18.99 28.36
N ARG A 154 21.02 18.85 28.23
CA ARG A 154 20.15 18.54 29.36
C ARG A 154 20.21 17.05 29.72
N HIS A 155 20.20 16.78 31.03
CA HIS A 155 20.13 15.41 31.55
C HIS A 155 18.81 14.73 31.22
N ASP A 156 18.85 13.40 31.09
CA ASP A 156 17.70 12.58 30.69
C ASP A 156 16.49 12.73 31.62
N ALA A 157 16.71 12.87 32.94
CA ALA A 157 15.65 13.20 33.90
C ALA A 157 14.90 14.51 33.58
N HIS A 158 15.63 15.58 33.23
CA HIS A 158 15.02 16.85 32.85
C HIS A 158 14.34 16.74 31.49
N ALA A 159 14.98 16.04 30.54
CA ALA A 159 14.43 15.83 29.21
C ALA A 159 13.11 15.04 29.27
N PHE A 160 13.00 14.01 30.11
CA PHE A 160 11.77 13.23 30.29
C PHE A 160 10.57 14.10 30.66
N GLU A 161 10.73 14.97 31.67
CA GLU A 161 9.67 15.86 32.12
C GLU A 161 9.36 16.94 31.08
N ALA A 162 10.39 17.61 30.55
CA ALA A 162 10.23 18.74 29.64
C ALA A 162 9.75 18.33 28.24
N SER A 163 10.00 17.08 27.83
CA SER A 163 9.69 16.59 26.48
C SER A 163 8.22 16.23 26.28
N GLY A 164 7.44 16.07 27.35
CA GLY A 164 6.04 15.67 27.30
C GLY A 164 5.80 14.16 27.24
N LEU A 165 6.84 13.32 27.30
CA LEU A 165 6.71 11.86 27.21
C LEU A 165 5.96 11.28 28.42
N LYS A 166 6.22 11.81 29.62
CA LYS A 166 5.59 11.37 30.87
C LYS A 166 4.06 11.36 30.80
N GLN A 167 3.48 12.40 30.21
CA GLN A 167 2.03 12.54 30.07
C GLN A 167 1.45 11.50 29.10
N ILE A 168 2.22 11.11 28.08
CA ILE A 168 1.79 10.12 27.07
C ILE A 168 1.77 8.70 27.67
N ILE A 169 2.73 8.37 28.52
CA ILE A 169 2.87 7.03 29.11
C ILE A 169 2.30 6.92 30.52
N THR A 170 1.49 7.89 30.94
CA THR A 170 0.81 7.85 32.24
C THR A 170 -0.10 6.61 32.32
N GLY A 171 0.05 5.84 33.39
CA GLY A 171 -0.71 4.60 33.61
C GLY A 171 0.03 3.30 33.24
N PHE A 172 1.24 3.40 32.67
CA PHE A 172 2.11 2.25 32.44
C PHE A 172 3.09 2.04 33.58
N HIS A 173 3.45 0.78 33.83
CA HIS A 173 4.66 0.46 34.57
C HIS A 173 5.88 0.85 33.73
N THR A 174 6.83 1.53 34.34
CA THR A 174 7.97 2.11 33.61
C THR A 174 9.30 1.70 34.21
N MET A 175 10.27 1.52 33.32
CA MET A 175 11.60 1.08 33.65
C MET A 175 12.61 1.90 32.85
N ALA A 176 13.65 2.40 33.49
CA ALA A 176 14.63 3.26 32.83
C ALA A 176 16.02 3.05 33.39
N ASP A 177 17.00 3.80 32.89
CA ASP A 177 18.37 3.70 33.34
C ASP A 177 18.69 4.57 34.58
N LEU A 178 19.96 4.54 35.02
CA LEU A 178 20.40 5.29 36.20
C LEU A 178 20.26 6.83 36.05
N GLY A 179 20.13 7.34 34.82
CA GLY A 179 19.88 8.75 34.54
C GLY A 179 18.49 9.23 34.96
N TYR A 180 17.58 8.30 35.28
CA TYR A 180 16.19 8.56 35.67
C TYR A 180 15.90 8.28 37.16
N VAL A 181 16.94 8.09 37.98
CA VAL A 181 16.78 7.82 39.41
C VAL A 181 16.03 8.96 40.09
N GLY A 182 14.91 8.63 40.74
CA GLY A 182 14.07 9.58 41.48
C GLY A 182 13.18 10.46 40.61
N VAL A 183 13.03 10.12 39.32
CA VAL A 183 12.12 10.82 38.40
C VAL A 183 10.69 10.31 38.60
N ASP A 184 9.76 11.25 38.80
CA ASP A 184 8.34 10.93 38.91
C ASP A 184 7.79 10.32 37.60
N GLY A 185 7.07 9.21 37.72
CA GLY A 185 6.60 8.40 36.58
C GLY A 185 7.59 7.34 36.08
N ILE A 186 8.74 7.16 36.73
CA ILE A 186 9.67 6.04 36.51
C ILE A 186 9.68 5.12 37.74
N GLU A 187 9.17 3.90 37.60
CA GLU A 187 9.01 2.98 38.73
C GLU A 187 10.25 2.14 39.04
N LEU A 188 10.96 1.68 37.99
CA LEU A 188 12.08 0.77 38.13
C LEU A 188 13.35 1.34 37.48
N VAL A 189 14.42 1.45 38.27
CA VAL A 189 15.77 1.84 37.83
C VAL A 189 16.82 0.90 38.42
N PRO A 190 18.01 0.76 37.81
CA PRO A 190 19.07 -0.05 38.37
C PRO A 190 19.49 0.45 39.76
N ILE A 191 19.93 -0.47 40.62
CA ILE A 191 20.41 -0.11 41.95
C ILE A 191 21.82 0.48 41.82
N LYS A 192 21.96 1.74 42.21
CA LYS A 192 23.23 2.48 42.16
C LYS A 192 24.22 1.91 43.18
N ARG A 193 25.44 1.60 42.74
CA ARG A 193 26.55 1.22 43.64
C ARG A 193 27.01 2.45 44.43
N LEU A 194 27.06 2.36 45.77
CA LEU A 194 27.65 3.41 46.59
C LEU A 194 29.19 3.31 46.56
N PRO A 195 29.92 4.44 46.62
CA PRO A 195 31.38 4.42 46.64
C PRO A 195 31.92 3.52 47.77
N ARG A 196 32.91 2.66 47.45
CA ARG A 196 33.59 1.75 48.40
C ARG A 196 32.72 0.64 49.02
N THR A 197 31.61 0.26 48.37
CA THR A 197 30.80 -0.90 48.77
C THR A 197 30.54 -1.83 47.59
N GLU A 198 30.52 -3.14 47.84
CA GLU A 198 30.12 -4.13 46.84
C GLU A 198 28.60 -4.26 46.79
N LEU A 199 28.06 -4.43 45.58
CA LEU A 199 26.63 -4.69 45.40
C LEU A 199 26.34 -6.14 45.78
N PRO A 200 25.39 -6.41 46.69
CA PRO A 200 24.96 -7.76 47.01
C PRO A 200 24.62 -8.55 45.73
N ALA A 201 24.91 -9.85 45.73
CA ALA A 201 24.72 -10.72 44.56
C ALA A 201 23.31 -10.63 43.95
N VAL A 202 22.28 -10.47 44.79
CA VAL A 202 20.89 -10.27 44.36
C VAL A 202 20.67 -8.98 43.58
N HIS A 203 21.29 -7.87 43.99
CA HIS A 203 21.22 -6.58 43.28
C HIS A 203 22.03 -6.61 41.99
N THR A 204 23.18 -7.31 42.00
CA THR A 204 23.98 -7.55 40.78
C THR A 204 23.20 -8.38 39.77
N ALA A 205 22.50 -9.44 40.20
CA ALA A 205 21.65 -10.25 39.34
C ALA A 205 20.46 -9.45 38.77
N PHE A 206 19.83 -8.59 39.60
CA PHE A 206 18.78 -7.66 39.16
C PHE A 206 19.29 -6.69 38.09
N ASN A 207 20.40 -5.98 38.35
CA ASN A 207 21.00 -5.04 37.39
C ASN A 207 21.44 -5.75 36.10
N THR A 208 21.90 -7.00 36.18
CA THR A 208 22.26 -7.80 35.00
C THR A 208 21.04 -8.13 34.14
N ARG A 209 19.92 -8.55 34.76
CA ARG A 209 18.66 -8.79 34.04
C ARG A 209 18.15 -7.50 33.40
N LEU A 210 18.20 -6.39 34.13
CA LEU A 210 17.79 -5.07 33.65
C LEU A 210 18.65 -4.60 32.46
N SER A 211 19.96 -4.86 32.50
CA SER A 211 20.88 -4.52 31.42
C SER A 211 20.62 -5.32 30.14
N LYS A 212 20.06 -6.54 30.22
CA LYS A 212 19.69 -7.29 29.01
C LYS A 212 18.57 -6.62 28.21
N PHE A 213 17.70 -5.84 28.88
CA PHE A 213 16.67 -5.06 28.21
C PHE A 213 17.22 -3.80 27.51
N ARG A 214 18.45 -3.35 27.84
CA ARG A 214 19.09 -2.21 27.14
C ARG A 214 19.39 -2.50 25.66
N ALA A 215 19.62 -3.76 25.29
CA ALA A 215 19.80 -4.15 23.89
C ALA A 215 18.55 -3.83 23.04
N LEU A 216 17.36 -3.89 23.63
CA LEU A 216 16.10 -3.52 22.96
C LEU A 216 16.05 -2.01 22.69
N VAL A 217 16.61 -1.21 23.61
CA VAL A 217 16.70 0.24 23.47
C VAL A 217 17.62 0.62 22.33
N GLU A 218 18.80 0.01 22.25
CA GLU A 218 19.74 0.23 21.15
C GLU A 218 19.12 -0.12 19.79
N GLN A 219 18.36 -1.23 19.70
CA GLN A 219 17.64 -1.61 18.48
C GLN A 219 16.57 -0.59 18.08
N ALA A 220 15.81 -0.08 19.06
CA ALA A 220 14.79 0.94 18.82
C ALA A 220 15.42 2.27 18.39
N VAL A 221 16.51 2.70 19.03
CA VAL A 221 17.27 3.91 18.67
C VAL A 221 17.88 3.79 17.29
N ALA A 222 18.40 2.61 16.91
CA ALA A 222 18.91 2.36 15.57
C ALA A 222 17.80 2.50 14.51
N THR A 223 16.58 2.03 14.81
CA THR A 223 15.41 2.16 13.94
C THR A 223 15.01 3.63 13.77
N LEU A 224 15.03 4.41 14.85
CA LEU A 224 14.77 5.86 14.81
C LEU A 224 15.84 6.62 14.03
N SER A 225 17.10 6.22 14.20
CA SER A 225 18.24 6.86 13.55
C SER A 225 18.26 6.64 12.05
N ALA A 226 17.69 5.53 11.58
CA ALA A 226 17.45 5.29 10.16
C ALA A 226 16.29 6.13 9.57
N CYS A 227 15.54 6.85 10.41
CA CYS A 227 14.30 7.56 10.05
C CYS A 227 14.31 9.07 10.34
N PHE A 228 15.46 9.68 10.69
CA PHE A 228 15.50 10.93 11.45
C PHE A 228 14.62 12.09 10.97
N LEU A 229 13.55 12.28 11.75
CA LEU A 229 12.73 13.47 11.96
C LEU A 229 13.60 14.64 12.44
N SER A 230 13.53 15.80 11.77
CA SER A 230 14.11 17.04 12.30
C SER A 230 13.44 17.42 13.63
N PRO A 231 14.18 17.58 14.73
CA PRO A 231 13.62 18.17 15.94
C PRO A 231 13.40 19.67 15.72
N GLU A 232 12.18 20.14 15.95
CA GLU A 232 11.83 21.56 15.75
C GLU A 232 12.64 22.50 16.68
N LEU A 233 13.05 23.64 16.11
CA LEU A 233 13.13 24.92 16.83
C LEU A 233 11.96 25.79 16.32
N PRO A 234 11.24 26.50 17.20
CA PRO A 234 10.18 27.42 16.79
C PRO A 234 10.81 28.67 16.16
N LEU A 235 10.75 28.78 14.83
CA LEU A 235 10.83 30.10 14.19
C LEU A 235 9.48 30.79 14.41
N SER A 236 9.54 31.87 15.19
CA SER A 236 8.42 32.53 15.85
C SER A 236 7.44 33.28 14.94
N ARG A 237 6.23 33.48 15.51
CA ARG A 237 5.19 34.51 15.24
C ARG A 237 4.13 34.15 14.19
N HIS A 238 3.01 33.58 14.63
CA HIS A 238 1.73 34.31 14.74
C HIS A 238 0.63 33.42 15.33
N ASP A 239 -0.12 34.06 16.21
CA ASP A 239 -1.47 33.78 16.72
C ASP A 239 -2.30 32.73 15.97
N ASP A 240 -2.87 31.77 16.68
CA ASP A 240 -4.34 31.75 16.82
C ASP A 240 -4.77 30.71 17.87
N ARG A 241 -5.33 31.26 18.96
CA ARG A 241 -6.31 30.58 19.80
C ARG A 241 -7.60 30.46 18.99
N ARG A 242 -8.18 29.26 18.87
CA ARG A 242 -9.64 29.04 18.87
C ARG A 242 -10.03 27.56 18.80
N ASP A 243 -10.66 27.14 19.89
CA ASP A 243 -11.88 26.34 20.02
C ASP A 243 -12.04 25.02 19.24
N ALA A 244 -12.07 23.94 20.03
CA ALA A 244 -12.71 22.67 19.69
C ALA A 244 -14.22 22.71 19.99
N PRO A 245 -15.04 21.96 19.24
CA PRO A 245 -16.29 21.43 19.77
C PRO A 245 -16.36 19.89 19.73
N PRO A 246 -17.24 19.27 20.56
CA PRO A 246 -17.18 17.85 20.90
C PRO A 246 -18.17 16.97 20.09
N GLY A 247 -17.80 15.68 19.99
CA GLY A 247 -18.71 14.53 20.09
C GLY A 247 -19.70 14.25 18.96
N CYS A 248 -19.45 13.18 18.19
CA CYS A 248 -20.51 12.25 17.76
C CYS A 248 -19.89 10.91 17.33
N GLY A 249 -20.27 9.83 18.00
CA GLY A 249 -19.79 8.48 17.71
C GLY A 249 -20.35 7.94 16.40
N ARG A 250 -19.50 7.24 15.64
CA ARG A 250 -19.89 6.25 14.63
C ARG A 250 -18.72 5.29 14.42
N ARG A 251 -19.00 3.99 14.58
CA ARG A 251 -18.08 2.90 14.21
C ARG A 251 -17.72 3.04 12.73
N VAL A 252 -16.44 3.03 12.39
CA VAL A 252 -15.97 2.83 11.01
C VAL A 252 -14.86 1.80 11.01
N LEU A 253 -15.08 0.79 10.17
CA LEU A 253 -14.24 -0.38 9.96
C LEU A 253 -12.82 -0.03 9.51
N ALA A 254 -11.90 -0.93 9.83
CA ALA A 254 -10.53 -0.96 9.34
C ALA A 254 -10.49 -0.88 7.81
N VAL A 255 -9.83 0.14 7.27
CA VAL A 255 -9.52 0.26 5.83
C VAL A 255 -8.02 0.02 5.64
N THR A 256 -7.71 -1.13 5.05
CA THR A 256 -6.39 -1.47 4.50
C THR A 256 -6.11 -0.57 3.30
N VAL A 257 -5.05 0.26 3.35
CA VAL A 257 -4.70 1.18 2.25
C VAL A 257 -3.66 0.56 1.34
N GLN A 258 -3.97 0.50 0.04
CA GLN A 258 -3.05 0.15 -1.03
C GLN A 258 -2.92 1.24 -2.11
N ARG A 259 -1.66 1.62 -2.35
CA ARG A 259 -0.98 2.52 -3.30
C ARG A 259 -1.52 2.95 -4.70
N MET A 260 -2.55 3.76 -4.84
CA MET A 260 -2.95 4.25 -6.20
C MET A 260 -1.97 5.24 -6.89
N PRO A 261 -1.35 4.98 -8.06
CA PRO A 261 -0.51 5.93 -8.80
C PRO A 261 -1.22 7.26 -9.06
N ALA A 262 -0.43 8.34 -9.10
CA ALA A 262 -0.95 9.70 -9.30
C ALA A 262 -1.72 9.82 -10.63
N ALA A 263 -2.86 10.51 -10.59
CA ALA A 263 -3.56 10.88 -11.81
C ALA A 263 -2.74 11.90 -12.61
N GLU A 264 -2.61 11.65 -13.91
CA GLU A 264 -2.08 12.61 -14.87
C GLU A 264 -3.12 13.71 -15.20
N VAL A 265 -4.43 13.41 -15.03
CA VAL A 265 -5.52 14.38 -15.19
C VAL A 265 -6.45 14.33 -13.96
N PRO A 266 -6.78 15.47 -13.33
CA PRO A 266 -7.72 15.49 -12.21
C PRO A 266 -9.10 15.05 -12.68
N VAL A 267 -9.60 13.98 -12.07
CA VAL A 267 -10.93 13.43 -12.34
C VAL A 267 -11.81 13.62 -11.10
N SER A 268 -13.07 14.02 -11.32
CA SER A 268 -14.03 14.23 -10.23
C SER A 268 -15.45 13.87 -10.66
N ALA A 269 -16.37 13.76 -9.70
CA ALA A 269 -17.80 13.57 -10.00
C ALA A 269 -18.38 14.74 -10.82
N GLU A 270 -17.88 15.96 -10.60
CA GLU A 270 -18.27 17.15 -11.38
C GLU A 270 -17.82 17.06 -12.84
N LEU A 271 -16.62 16.50 -13.08
CA LEU A 271 -16.16 16.21 -14.44
C LEU A 271 -17.07 15.18 -15.12
N VAL A 272 -17.42 14.09 -14.42
CA VAL A 272 -18.34 13.08 -14.93
C VAL A 272 -19.70 13.69 -15.32
N ARG A 273 -20.31 14.48 -14.43
CA ARG A 273 -21.58 15.16 -14.72
C ARG A 273 -21.50 16.12 -15.90
N ARG A 274 -20.34 16.73 -16.14
CA ARG A 274 -20.13 17.61 -17.29
C ARG A 274 -20.03 16.81 -18.58
N LEU A 275 -19.19 15.77 -18.61
CA LEU A 275 -19.03 14.90 -19.78
C LEU A 275 -20.33 14.20 -20.17
N LEU A 276 -21.13 13.76 -19.19
CA LEU A 276 -22.47 13.21 -19.44
C LEU A 276 -23.39 14.25 -20.06
N ARG A 277 -23.45 15.49 -19.55
CA ARG A 277 -24.28 16.54 -20.15
C ARG A 277 -23.88 16.89 -21.58
N GLU A 278 -22.58 16.90 -21.86
CA GLU A 278 -22.04 17.24 -23.18
C GLU A 278 -22.26 16.13 -24.22
N GLN A 279 -22.15 14.86 -23.82
CA GLN A 279 -22.07 13.75 -24.77
C GLN A 279 -23.22 12.74 -24.69
N HIS A 280 -23.83 12.57 -23.51
CA HIS A 280 -24.88 11.58 -23.23
C HIS A 280 -25.98 12.21 -22.36
N PRO A 281 -26.73 13.20 -22.90
CA PRO A 281 -27.68 14.00 -22.12
C PRO A 281 -28.85 13.18 -21.55
N ASP A 282 -29.16 12.02 -22.13
CA ASP A 282 -30.12 11.04 -21.63
C ASP A 282 -29.73 10.49 -20.25
N LEU A 283 -28.43 10.41 -19.95
CA LEU A 283 -27.90 9.89 -18.69
C LEU A 283 -27.52 10.99 -17.69
N ALA A 284 -27.51 12.26 -18.13
CA ALA A 284 -26.98 13.37 -17.35
C ALA A 284 -27.80 13.74 -16.09
N GLY A 285 -29.07 13.34 -16.04
CA GLY A 285 -29.96 13.55 -14.89
C GLY A 285 -29.79 12.52 -13.77
N LEU A 286 -29.05 11.44 -13.99
CA LEU A 286 -28.88 10.37 -13.01
C LEU A 286 -27.91 10.78 -11.89
N PRO A 287 -28.12 10.30 -10.64
CA PRO A 287 -27.22 10.60 -9.54
C PRO A 287 -25.84 9.99 -9.80
N VAL A 288 -24.79 10.77 -9.50
CA VAL A 288 -23.38 10.35 -9.63
C VAL A 288 -22.74 10.29 -8.25
N GLU A 289 -22.29 9.11 -7.85
CA GLU A 289 -21.61 8.83 -6.58
C GLU A 289 -20.23 8.23 -6.84
N VAL A 290 -19.20 8.67 -6.13
CA VAL A 290 -17.86 8.09 -6.27
C VAL A 290 -17.80 6.78 -5.46
N LEU A 291 -17.68 5.64 -6.15
CA LEU A 291 -17.57 4.33 -5.46
C LEU A 291 -16.12 3.99 -5.14
N ALA A 292 -15.23 4.23 -6.08
CA ALA A 292 -13.82 3.94 -5.94
C ALA A 292 -13.01 4.94 -6.74
N ASN A 293 -12.00 5.50 -6.09
CA ASN A 293 -10.89 6.10 -6.81
C ASN A 293 -9.89 4.96 -6.99
N GLY A 294 -9.83 4.34 -8.17
CA GLY A 294 -8.94 3.22 -8.46
C GLY A 294 -7.54 3.67 -8.90
N TRP A 295 -6.62 2.72 -9.00
CA TRP A 295 -5.24 2.94 -9.49
C TRP A 295 -5.22 3.61 -10.88
N ASP A 296 -6.07 3.13 -11.79
CA ASP A 296 -6.05 3.53 -13.21
C ASP A 296 -7.30 4.29 -13.65
N ASN A 297 -8.42 4.13 -12.95
CA ASN A 297 -9.70 4.77 -13.29
C ASN A 297 -10.38 5.38 -12.05
N LEU A 298 -11.05 6.52 -12.21
CA LEU A 298 -12.13 6.93 -11.31
C LEU A 298 -13.38 6.16 -11.70
N VAL A 299 -13.98 5.45 -10.74
CA VAL A 299 -15.20 4.69 -10.92
C VAL A 299 -16.32 5.34 -10.13
N CYS A 300 -17.29 5.89 -10.85
CA CYS A 300 -18.48 6.49 -10.27
C CYS A 300 -19.69 5.60 -10.53
N ARG A 301 -20.54 5.40 -9.53
CA ARG A 301 -21.90 4.92 -9.75
C ARG A 301 -22.71 5.98 -10.47
N LEU A 302 -23.52 5.55 -11.42
CA LEU A 302 -24.43 6.39 -12.19
C LEU A 302 -25.84 5.76 -12.14
N GLY A 303 -26.72 6.37 -11.35
CA GLY A 303 -28.03 5.76 -11.05
C GLY A 303 -27.89 4.41 -10.35
N GLU A 304 -28.85 3.53 -10.57
CA GLU A 304 -28.83 2.19 -9.97
C GLU A 304 -28.10 1.17 -10.84
N GLU A 305 -28.08 1.38 -12.15
CA GLU A 305 -27.77 0.36 -13.17
C GLU A 305 -26.37 0.50 -13.81
N PHE A 306 -25.66 1.62 -13.61
CA PHE A 306 -24.44 1.90 -14.37
C PHE A 306 -23.24 2.31 -13.51
N LEU A 307 -22.06 2.10 -14.07
CA LEU A 307 -20.80 2.64 -13.63
C LEU A 307 -20.19 3.51 -14.73
N VAL A 308 -19.57 4.61 -14.34
CA VAL A 308 -18.75 5.45 -15.21
C VAL A 308 -17.28 5.20 -14.85
N ARG A 309 -16.47 4.85 -15.85
CA ARG A 309 -15.02 4.62 -15.72
C ARG A 309 -14.26 5.70 -16.48
N LEU A 310 -13.58 6.59 -15.75
CA LEU A 310 -12.70 7.61 -16.31
C LEU A 310 -11.25 7.22 -16.07
N PRO A 311 -10.46 6.91 -17.12
CA PRO A 311 -9.03 6.76 -16.97
C PRO A 311 -8.38 8.01 -16.36
N ARG A 312 -7.41 7.77 -15.48
CA ARG A 312 -6.66 8.81 -14.75
C ARG A 312 -5.27 9.01 -15.31
N ARG A 313 -4.83 8.13 -16.20
CA ARG A 313 -3.49 8.05 -16.78
C ARG A 313 -3.58 7.65 -18.24
N ALA A 314 -2.63 8.08 -19.06
CA ALA A 314 -2.57 7.72 -20.47
C ALA A 314 -2.45 6.20 -20.69
N MET A 315 -1.80 5.48 -19.75
CA MET A 315 -1.74 4.02 -19.79
C MET A 315 -3.14 3.38 -19.62
N ALA A 316 -3.90 3.85 -18.62
CA ALA A 316 -5.26 3.38 -18.36
C ALA A 316 -6.19 3.64 -19.54
N ALA A 317 -6.02 4.77 -20.23
CA ALA A 317 -6.79 5.09 -21.44
C ALA A 317 -6.59 4.06 -22.57
N LYS A 318 -5.40 3.45 -22.67
CA LYS A 318 -5.14 2.36 -23.64
C LYS A 318 -5.93 1.10 -23.31
N PHE A 319 -6.04 0.76 -22.03
CA PHE A 319 -6.85 -0.38 -21.58
C PHE A 319 -8.33 -0.14 -21.85
N VAL A 320 -8.84 1.05 -21.51
CA VAL A 320 -10.23 1.43 -21.80
C VAL A 320 -10.54 1.36 -23.30
N ALA A 321 -9.63 1.83 -24.17
CA ALA A 321 -9.83 1.74 -25.61
C ALA A 321 -9.90 0.29 -26.12
N ARG A 322 -9.11 -0.64 -25.54
CA ARG A 322 -9.16 -2.06 -25.89
C ARG A 322 -10.49 -2.70 -25.46
N GLU A 323 -10.91 -2.42 -24.22
CA GLU A 323 -12.19 -2.87 -23.70
C GLU A 323 -13.35 -2.39 -24.58
N GLN A 324 -13.37 -1.10 -24.95
CA GLN A 324 -14.39 -0.52 -25.83
C GLN A 324 -14.43 -1.15 -27.21
N ARG A 325 -13.28 -1.56 -27.75
CA ARG A 325 -13.22 -2.20 -29.06
C ARG A 325 -13.77 -3.62 -29.05
N TRP A 326 -13.37 -4.42 -28.05
CA TRP A 326 -13.50 -5.87 -28.11
C TRP A 326 -14.59 -6.46 -27.19
N LEU A 327 -14.85 -5.86 -26.02
CA LEU A 327 -15.85 -6.41 -25.10
C LEU A 327 -17.27 -6.45 -25.66
N PRO A 328 -17.76 -5.47 -26.45
CA PRO A 328 -19.10 -5.57 -27.02
C PRO A 328 -19.29 -6.80 -27.91
N GLU A 329 -18.25 -7.20 -28.67
CA GLU A 329 -18.28 -8.40 -29.51
C GLU A 329 -18.25 -9.69 -28.68
N LEU A 330 -17.52 -9.68 -27.57
CA LEU A 330 -17.40 -10.83 -26.67
C LEU A 330 -18.62 -11.01 -25.77
N ALA A 331 -19.20 -9.93 -25.23
CA ALA A 331 -20.26 -10.00 -24.22
C ALA A 331 -21.50 -10.76 -24.71
N GLY A 332 -21.85 -10.65 -25.99
CA GLY A 332 -23.02 -11.32 -26.56
C GLY A 332 -22.96 -12.84 -26.58
N ARG A 333 -21.78 -13.45 -26.39
CA ARG A 333 -21.59 -14.91 -26.38
C ARG A 333 -21.22 -15.49 -25.02
N LEU A 334 -20.90 -14.64 -24.04
CA LEU A 334 -20.42 -15.12 -22.74
C LEU A 334 -21.61 -15.48 -21.82
N PRO A 335 -21.56 -16.63 -21.14
CA PRO A 335 -22.65 -17.05 -20.25
C PRO A 335 -22.68 -16.29 -18.92
N LEU A 336 -21.61 -15.55 -18.60
CA LEU A 336 -21.54 -14.65 -17.45
C LEU A 336 -21.45 -13.19 -17.92
N PRO A 337 -22.11 -12.26 -17.23
CA PRO A 337 -21.99 -10.84 -17.53
C PRO A 337 -20.56 -10.33 -17.46
N VAL A 338 -20.22 -9.42 -18.37
CA VAL A 338 -18.94 -8.69 -18.44
C VAL A 338 -19.19 -7.20 -18.64
N PRO A 339 -18.27 -6.29 -18.25
CA PRO A 339 -18.51 -4.84 -18.29
C PRO A 339 -18.36 -4.25 -19.70
N ALA A 340 -19.09 -4.78 -20.68
CA ALA A 340 -19.13 -4.20 -22.02
C ALA A 340 -19.72 -2.78 -22.00
N PRO A 341 -19.06 -1.78 -22.62
CA PRO A 341 -19.55 -0.41 -22.59
C PRO A 341 -20.94 -0.25 -23.23
N VAL A 342 -21.88 0.35 -22.50
CA VAL A 342 -23.21 0.75 -23.00
C VAL A 342 -23.19 2.14 -23.63
N ARG A 343 -22.22 2.97 -23.23
CA ARG A 343 -21.88 4.25 -23.87
C ARG A 343 -20.36 4.40 -23.88
N VAL A 344 -19.89 5.00 -24.97
CA VAL A 344 -18.50 5.41 -25.14
C VAL A 344 -18.45 6.93 -25.15
N GLY A 345 -17.64 7.48 -24.27
CA GLY A 345 -17.33 8.89 -24.22
C GLY A 345 -16.05 9.23 -24.96
N GLN A 346 -16.06 10.36 -25.65
CA GLN A 346 -14.93 10.90 -26.41
C GLN A 346 -14.11 11.88 -25.56
N PRO A 347 -12.81 12.09 -25.91
CA PRO A 347 -12.03 13.19 -25.36
C PRO A 347 -12.76 14.54 -25.49
N ALA A 348 -12.60 15.41 -24.48
CA ALA A 348 -13.18 16.74 -24.40
C ALA A 348 -12.13 17.78 -23.98
N ALA A 349 -12.47 19.07 -24.07
CA ALA A 349 -11.52 20.19 -23.86
C ALA A 349 -10.78 20.16 -22.51
N GLN A 350 -11.34 19.52 -21.47
CA GLN A 350 -10.74 19.40 -20.14
C GLN A 350 -10.46 17.95 -19.73
N TYR A 351 -10.62 16.99 -20.66
CA TYR A 351 -10.38 15.57 -20.41
C TYR A 351 -9.90 14.85 -21.68
N PRO A 352 -8.63 14.44 -21.77
CA PRO A 352 -8.01 14.07 -23.05
C PRO A 352 -8.24 12.62 -23.50
N TRP A 353 -8.97 11.80 -22.73
CA TRP A 353 -9.05 10.36 -22.98
C TRP A 353 -10.47 9.88 -23.24
N PRO A 354 -10.64 8.74 -23.94
CA PRO A 354 -11.92 8.05 -24.00
C PRO A 354 -12.31 7.51 -22.62
N TRP A 355 -13.60 7.46 -22.35
CA TRP A 355 -14.18 6.95 -21.09
C TRP A 355 -15.42 6.11 -21.38
N SER A 356 -15.84 5.28 -20.41
CA SER A 356 -16.92 4.32 -20.63
C SER A 356 -18.02 4.46 -19.59
N VAL A 357 -19.26 4.30 -20.02
CA VAL A 357 -20.36 3.88 -19.15
C VAL A 357 -20.54 2.38 -19.34
N VAL A 358 -20.47 1.61 -18.26
CA VAL A 358 -20.61 0.15 -18.25
C VAL A 358 -21.74 -0.25 -17.29
N PRO A 359 -22.32 -1.46 -17.42
CA PRO A 359 -23.30 -1.96 -16.46
C PRO A 359 -22.71 -2.07 -15.05
N PHE A 360 -23.51 -1.78 -14.04
CA PHE A 360 -23.22 -2.10 -12.65
C PHE A 360 -23.66 -3.53 -12.34
N PHE A 361 -22.75 -4.34 -11.80
CA PHE A 361 -23.06 -5.68 -11.34
C PHE A 361 -23.03 -5.72 -9.80
N PRO A 362 -24.11 -6.16 -9.14
CA PRO A 362 -24.10 -6.36 -7.71
C PRO A 362 -23.18 -7.54 -7.34
N GLY A 363 -22.60 -7.48 -6.14
CA GLY A 363 -21.81 -8.56 -5.57
C GLY A 363 -20.55 -8.07 -4.87
N GLN A 364 -19.84 -9.02 -4.26
CA GLN A 364 -18.51 -8.85 -3.69
C GLN A 364 -17.51 -9.68 -4.49
N ILE A 365 -16.24 -9.28 -4.46
CA ILE A 365 -15.19 -10.08 -5.12
C ILE A 365 -15.05 -11.46 -4.50
N ALA A 366 -14.82 -12.50 -5.32
CA ALA A 366 -14.69 -13.89 -4.88
C ALA A 366 -13.53 -14.08 -3.88
N ALA A 367 -12.50 -13.21 -3.94
CA ALA A 367 -11.42 -13.16 -2.97
C ALA A 367 -11.86 -12.85 -1.51
N ARG A 368 -13.06 -12.27 -1.32
CA ARG A 368 -13.61 -11.92 0.00
C ARG A 368 -14.89 -12.67 0.34
N SER A 369 -15.64 -13.11 -0.67
CA SER A 369 -16.91 -13.81 -0.51
C SER A 369 -16.93 -15.00 -1.45
N GLU A 370 -16.70 -16.19 -0.90
CA GLU A 370 -16.75 -17.42 -1.68
C GLU A 370 -18.20 -17.73 -2.14
N PRO A 371 -18.38 -18.38 -3.30
CA PRO A 371 -19.68 -18.91 -3.72
C PRO A 371 -20.25 -19.91 -2.70
N TYR A 372 -21.57 -19.95 -2.54
CA TYR A 372 -22.23 -20.90 -1.62
C TYR A 372 -22.16 -22.33 -2.13
N ASP A 373 -22.14 -22.50 -3.45
CA ASP A 373 -21.93 -23.78 -4.13
C ASP A 373 -20.68 -23.69 -5.02
N PRO A 374 -19.51 -24.12 -4.50
CA PRO A 374 -18.26 -24.10 -5.25
C PRO A 374 -18.26 -24.99 -6.50
N TRP A 375 -19.04 -26.08 -6.55
CA TRP A 375 -19.10 -26.96 -7.73
C TRP A 375 -19.85 -26.29 -8.87
N SER A 376 -20.99 -25.69 -8.57
CA SER A 376 -21.74 -24.89 -9.55
C SER A 376 -20.93 -23.68 -10.01
N ALA A 377 -20.21 -23.02 -9.10
CA ALA A 377 -19.31 -21.92 -9.46
C ALA A 377 -18.15 -22.37 -10.37
N ALA A 378 -17.54 -23.53 -10.09
CA ALA A 378 -16.49 -24.12 -10.92
C ALA A 378 -17.01 -24.45 -12.33
N ALA A 379 -18.19 -25.06 -12.43
CA ALA A 379 -18.83 -25.38 -13.71
C ALA A 379 -19.21 -24.11 -14.50
N ALA A 380 -19.75 -23.08 -13.83
CA ALA A 380 -20.09 -21.81 -14.45
C ALA A 380 -18.85 -21.09 -14.99
N LEU A 381 -17.75 -21.07 -14.23
CA LEU A 381 -16.49 -20.48 -14.66
C LEU A 381 -15.84 -21.29 -15.80
N GLY A 382 -15.91 -22.62 -15.76
CA GLY A 382 -15.44 -23.48 -16.85
C GLY A 382 -16.20 -23.22 -18.15
N SER A 383 -17.54 -23.13 -18.09
CA SER A 383 -18.39 -22.81 -19.24
C SER A 383 -18.12 -21.39 -19.78
N PHE A 384 -17.85 -20.44 -18.89
CA PHE A 384 -17.46 -19.09 -19.26
C PHE A 384 -16.12 -19.05 -20.01
N LEU A 385 -15.11 -19.75 -19.50
CA LEU A 385 -13.81 -19.84 -20.14
C LEU A 385 -13.88 -20.57 -21.48
N ASP A 386 -14.74 -21.59 -21.60
CA ASP A 386 -14.96 -22.26 -22.88
C ASP A 386 -15.53 -21.29 -23.93
N ALA A 387 -16.56 -20.53 -23.55
CA ALA A 387 -17.17 -19.52 -24.42
C ALA A 387 -16.20 -18.35 -24.75
N LEU A 388 -15.29 -18.01 -23.84
CA LEU A 388 -14.27 -16.99 -24.05
C LEU A 388 -13.16 -17.48 -24.99
N HIS A 389 -12.65 -18.69 -24.77
CA HIS A 389 -11.48 -19.27 -25.46
C HIS A 389 -11.81 -19.76 -26.87
N VAL A 390 -12.30 -18.85 -27.71
CA VAL A 390 -12.48 -19.04 -29.16
C VAL A 390 -11.34 -18.35 -29.92
N PRO A 391 -11.00 -18.78 -31.14
CA PRO A 391 -9.94 -18.16 -31.94
C PRO A 391 -10.10 -16.64 -32.02
N ALA A 392 -9.03 -15.93 -31.69
CA ALA A 392 -9.00 -14.48 -31.76
C ALA A 392 -8.65 -14.03 -33.19
N PRO A 393 -9.22 -12.90 -33.68
CA PRO A 393 -8.84 -12.33 -34.97
C PRO A 393 -7.39 -11.83 -34.95
N SER A 394 -6.79 -11.61 -36.11
CA SER A 394 -5.41 -11.14 -36.25
C SER A 394 -5.13 -9.80 -35.57
N GLU A 395 -6.15 -8.95 -35.40
CA GLU A 395 -6.04 -7.64 -34.77
C GLU A 395 -6.14 -7.71 -33.24
N ALA A 396 -6.38 -8.89 -32.67
CA ALA A 396 -6.48 -9.07 -31.24
C ALA A 396 -5.16 -8.67 -30.55
N PRO A 397 -5.21 -7.98 -29.40
CA PRO A 397 -4.01 -7.61 -28.66
C PRO A 397 -3.22 -8.84 -28.22
N VAL A 398 -1.89 -8.77 -28.35
CA VAL A 398 -0.96 -9.78 -27.83
C VAL A 398 -0.23 -9.19 -26.63
N HIS A 399 -0.13 -9.96 -25.56
CA HIS A 399 0.53 -9.57 -24.32
C HIS A 399 1.94 -10.16 -24.24
N ALA A 400 2.91 -9.37 -23.78
CA ALA A 400 4.31 -9.81 -23.73
C ALA A 400 4.57 -10.90 -22.66
N SER A 401 3.67 -11.07 -21.70
CA SER A 401 3.86 -11.95 -20.53
C SER A 401 2.66 -12.80 -20.13
N ARG A 402 1.58 -12.78 -20.92
CA ARG A 402 0.34 -13.56 -20.71
C ARG A 402 -0.02 -14.24 -22.02
N GLY A 403 -0.57 -15.46 -21.96
CA GLY A 403 -0.87 -16.24 -23.17
C GLY A 403 0.38 -16.74 -23.92
N ILE A 404 1.58 -16.52 -23.40
CA ILE A 404 2.85 -16.97 -24.00
C ILE A 404 3.16 -18.43 -23.62
N PRO A 405 4.11 -19.11 -24.31
CA PRO A 405 4.59 -20.40 -23.85
C PRO A 405 5.14 -20.34 -22.43
N LEU A 406 4.79 -21.33 -21.61
CA LEU A 406 5.14 -21.35 -20.18
C LEU A 406 6.66 -21.21 -19.95
N ALA A 407 7.50 -21.81 -20.80
CA ALA A 407 8.96 -21.71 -20.74
C ALA A 407 9.47 -20.25 -20.72
N GLY A 408 8.75 -19.31 -21.34
CA GLY A 408 9.07 -17.88 -21.31
C GLY A 408 8.94 -17.23 -19.92
N ARG A 409 8.48 -17.96 -18.90
CA ARG A 409 8.35 -17.51 -17.51
C ARG A 409 9.42 -18.08 -16.58
N ALA A 410 10.35 -18.90 -17.09
CA ALA A 410 11.34 -19.62 -16.29
C ALA A 410 12.15 -18.72 -15.34
N GLU A 411 12.71 -17.63 -15.84
CA GLU A 411 13.52 -16.70 -15.03
C GLU A 411 12.72 -16.11 -13.85
N GLY A 412 11.48 -15.69 -14.11
CA GLY A 412 10.58 -15.16 -13.08
C GLY A 412 10.23 -16.20 -12.03
N VAL A 413 10.01 -17.46 -12.43
CA VAL A 413 9.74 -18.56 -11.50
C VAL A 413 10.95 -18.86 -10.63
N LEU A 414 12.15 -19.00 -11.21
CA LEU A 414 13.37 -19.25 -10.44
C LEU A 414 13.65 -18.12 -9.44
N THR A 415 13.42 -16.87 -9.83
CA THR A 415 13.53 -15.71 -8.94
C THR A 415 12.52 -15.75 -7.79
N GLY A 416 11.25 -16.08 -8.10
CA GLY A 416 10.21 -16.21 -7.08
C GLY A 416 10.48 -17.36 -6.09
N LEU A 417 10.93 -18.52 -6.61
CA LEU A 417 11.27 -19.69 -5.80
C LEU A 417 12.46 -19.44 -4.87
N ALA A 418 13.42 -18.59 -5.26
CA ALA A 418 14.52 -18.20 -4.39
C ALA A 418 14.04 -17.48 -3.11
N GLN A 419 12.87 -16.85 -3.15
CA GLN A 419 12.24 -16.14 -2.03
C GLN A 419 11.19 -16.98 -1.29
N ALA A 420 10.78 -18.12 -1.87
CA ALA A 420 9.85 -19.05 -1.23
C ALA A 420 10.51 -19.82 -0.07
N ASP A 421 9.68 -20.35 0.82
CA ASP A 421 10.10 -21.19 1.94
C ASP A 421 10.98 -22.35 1.43
N PRO A 422 12.17 -22.57 2.02
CA PRO A 422 13.03 -23.68 1.67
C PRO A 422 12.34 -25.06 1.69
N ALA A 423 11.35 -25.26 2.56
CA ALA A 423 10.62 -26.52 2.66
C ALA A 423 9.77 -26.82 1.41
N ASP A 424 9.18 -25.77 0.81
CA ASP A 424 8.27 -25.91 -0.34
C ASP A 424 9.01 -25.85 -1.69
N ARG A 425 10.21 -25.26 -1.70
CA ARG A 425 10.99 -24.97 -2.92
C ARG A 425 11.21 -26.19 -3.80
N ALA A 426 11.57 -27.33 -3.22
CA ALA A 426 11.84 -28.55 -3.97
C ALA A 426 10.59 -29.11 -4.65
N THR A 427 9.44 -29.05 -3.97
CA THR A 427 8.15 -29.49 -4.53
C THR A 427 7.68 -28.53 -5.61
N ALA A 428 7.76 -27.22 -5.37
CA ALA A 428 7.40 -26.20 -6.34
C ALA A 428 8.26 -26.28 -7.61
N LEU A 429 9.56 -26.57 -7.48
CA LEU A 429 10.45 -26.78 -8.62
C LEU A 429 10.04 -28.01 -9.43
N ARG A 430 9.70 -29.15 -8.80
CA ARG A 430 9.21 -30.33 -9.53
C ARG A 430 7.90 -30.05 -10.28
N VAL A 431 6.98 -29.30 -9.66
CA VAL A 431 5.74 -28.88 -10.31
C VAL A 431 6.05 -28.00 -11.52
N TRP A 432 6.97 -27.04 -11.37
CA TRP A 432 7.44 -26.21 -12.47
C TRP A 432 8.04 -27.02 -13.62
N GLU A 433 8.99 -27.91 -13.33
CA GLU A 433 9.67 -28.74 -14.34
C GLU A 433 8.67 -29.61 -15.10
N THR A 434 7.72 -30.22 -14.38
CA THR A 434 6.66 -31.04 -14.98
C THR A 434 5.77 -30.21 -15.89
N ALA A 435 5.33 -29.04 -15.43
CA ALA A 435 4.47 -28.15 -16.22
C ALA A 435 5.21 -27.57 -17.43
N ALA A 436 6.49 -27.18 -17.28
CA ALA A 436 7.31 -26.63 -18.35
C ALA A 436 7.66 -27.67 -19.42
N ALA A 437 7.67 -28.96 -19.08
CA ALA A 437 7.87 -30.06 -20.02
C ALA A 437 6.61 -30.43 -20.82
N THR A 438 5.43 -29.91 -20.45
CA THR A 438 4.22 -30.15 -21.23
C THR A 438 4.32 -29.49 -22.62
N PRO A 439 3.77 -30.11 -23.67
CA PRO A 439 3.76 -29.52 -25.01
C PRO A 439 3.16 -28.11 -25.00
N ALA A 440 3.81 -27.20 -25.73
CA ALA A 440 3.28 -25.86 -25.92
C ALA A 440 1.93 -25.89 -26.65
N TRP A 441 1.12 -24.85 -26.47
CA TRP A 441 -0.11 -24.68 -27.23
C TRP A 441 0.18 -24.64 -28.74
N ASP A 442 -0.47 -25.51 -29.51
CA ASP A 442 -0.31 -25.68 -30.95
C ASP A 442 -1.53 -25.22 -31.77
N GLY A 443 -2.63 -24.90 -31.09
CA GLY A 443 -3.82 -24.33 -31.71
C GLY A 443 -3.68 -22.83 -32.03
N PRO A 444 -4.69 -22.24 -32.71
CA PRO A 444 -4.71 -20.80 -32.92
C PRO A 444 -4.76 -20.05 -31.58
N PRO A 445 -4.19 -18.83 -31.48
CA PRO A 445 -4.38 -17.98 -30.32
C PRO A 445 -5.86 -17.76 -30.05
N VAL A 446 -6.31 -18.03 -28.83
CA VAL A 446 -7.70 -17.79 -28.41
C VAL A 446 -7.79 -16.51 -27.61
N TRP A 447 -8.98 -15.91 -27.51
CA TRP A 447 -9.21 -14.78 -26.61
C TRP A 447 -8.93 -15.17 -25.16
N LEU A 448 -8.28 -14.28 -24.43
CA LEU A 448 -7.95 -14.42 -23.01
C LEU A 448 -8.42 -13.17 -22.25
N HIS A 449 -8.89 -13.36 -21.03
CA HIS A 449 -9.03 -12.32 -20.02
C HIS A 449 -7.66 -11.70 -19.69
N GLY A 450 -6.62 -12.54 -19.54
CA GLY A 450 -5.22 -12.10 -19.37
C GLY A 450 -4.82 -11.79 -17.93
N ASP A 451 -5.77 -11.40 -17.09
CA ASP A 451 -5.57 -11.21 -15.64
C ASP A 451 -6.70 -11.83 -14.78
N LEU A 452 -7.09 -13.08 -15.08
CA LEU A 452 -8.21 -13.70 -14.37
C LEU A 452 -7.77 -14.25 -13.00
N HIS A 453 -8.29 -13.67 -11.92
CA HIS A 453 -8.05 -14.10 -10.55
C HIS A 453 -9.27 -13.79 -9.65
N PRO A 454 -9.31 -14.29 -8.39
CA PRO A 454 -10.47 -14.12 -7.51
C PRO A 454 -10.94 -12.68 -7.24
N ALA A 455 -10.11 -11.66 -7.46
CA ALA A 455 -10.54 -10.27 -7.28
C ALA A 455 -11.29 -9.71 -8.51
N ASN A 456 -11.19 -10.38 -9.65
CA ASN A 456 -11.81 -10.02 -10.93
C ASN A 456 -13.10 -10.83 -11.20
N ILE A 457 -13.59 -11.56 -10.18
CA ILE A 457 -14.83 -12.34 -10.23
C ILE A 457 -15.76 -11.82 -9.14
N LEU A 458 -17.00 -11.48 -9.50
CA LEU A 458 -18.02 -11.02 -8.56
C LEU A 458 -18.94 -12.17 -8.16
N VAL A 459 -19.32 -12.18 -6.89
CA VAL A 459 -20.25 -13.13 -6.27
C VAL A 459 -21.41 -12.33 -5.67
N ASP A 460 -22.63 -12.58 -6.15
CA ASP A 460 -23.88 -12.06 -5.58
C ASP A 460 -24.76 -13.21 -5.13
N ARG A 461 -25.28 -13.12 -3.90
CA ARG A 461 -26.16 -14.15 -3.31
C ARG A 461 -25.61 -15.58 -3.51
N GLY A 462 -24.30 -15.72 -3.31
CA GLY A 462 -23.60 -17.01 -3.37
C GLY A 462 -23.33 -17.58 -4.75
N ARG A 463 -23.60 -16.84 -5.84
CA ARG A 463 -23.33 -17.27 -7.22
C ARG A 463 -22.43 -16.27 -7.94
N ILE A 464 -21.65 -16.74 -8.90
CA ILE A 464 -20.86 -15.84 -9.76
C ILE A 464 -21.83 -14.95 -10.53
N SER A 465 -21.71 -13.63 -10.35
CA SER A 465 -22.59 -12.64 -10.96
C SER A 465 -21.98 -11.95 -12.17
N ALA A 466 -20.65 -11.81 -12.22
CA ALA A 466 -19.94 -11.23 -13.35
C ALA A 466 -18.44 -11.54 -13.30
N VAL A 467 -17.78 -11.42 -14.45
CA VAL A 467 -16.32 -11.33 -14.58
C VAL A 467 -15.98 -9.90 -15.00
N ILE A 468 -15.02 -9.27 -14.33
CA ILE A 468 -14.70 -7.84 -14.48
C ILE A 468 -13.21 -7.62 -14.73
N ASP A 469 -12.85 -6.40 -15.13
CA ASP A 469 -11.46 -5.95 -15.34
C ASP A 469 -10.71 -6.64 -16.49
N PHE A 470 -11.19 -6.39 -17.71
CA PHE A 470 -10.57 -6.88 -18.95
C PHE A 470 -9.49 -5.93 -19.49
N GLY A 471 -8.82 -5.16 -18.63
CA GLY A 471 -7.77 -4.24 -19.06
C GLY A 471 -6.63 -4.94 -19.81
N ASP A 472 -6.33 -6.17 -19.40
CA ASP A 472 -5.30 -7.03 -19.98
C ASP A 472 -5.84 -8.05 -21.00
N ILE A 473 -7.05 -7.80 -21.54
CA ILE A 473 -7.62 -8.63 -22.61
C ILE A 473 -6.59 -8.83 -23.72
N THR A 474 -6.38 -10.10 -24.08
CA THR A 474 -5.33 -10.50 -25.01
C THR A 474 -5.67 -11.79 -25.74
N SER A 475 -4.72 -12.37 -26.46
CA SER A 475 -4.85 -13.63 -27.16
C SER A 475 -3.61 -14.49 -26.98
N GLY A 476 -3.79 -15.81 -26.94
CA GLY A 476 -2.69 -16.75 -26.75
C GLY A 476 -3.13 -18.12 -26.24
N ASP A 477 -2.32 -18.72 -25.37
CA ASP A 477 -2.57 -20.02 -24.73
C ASP A 477 -3.67 -19.93 -23.64
N PRO A 478 -4.76 -20.73 -23.75
CA PRO A 478 -5.87 -20.75 -22.78
C PRO A 478 -5.44 -21.14 -21.36
N ALA A 479 -4.30 -21.82 -21.21
CA ALA A 479 -3.79 -22.25 -19.92
C ALA A 479 -3.57 -21.08 -18.94
N THR A 480 -3.35 -19.86 -19.45
CA THR A 480 -3.15 -18.68 -18.61
C THR A 480 -4.38 -18.39 -17.74
N ASP A 481 -5.58 -18.34 -18.34
CA ASP A 481 -6.82 -18.04 -17.60
C ASP A 481 -7.33 -19.24 -16.81
N LEU A 482 -7.09 -20.46 -17.29
CA LEU A 482 -7.44 -21.70 -16.57
C LEU A 482 -6.70 -21.85 -15.22
N SER A 483 -5.59 -21.10 -15.03
CA SER A 483 -4.86 -21.06 -13.75
C SER A 483 -5.72 -20.62 -12.56
N VAL A 484 -6.81 -19.87 -12.80
CA VAL A 484 -7.79 -19.47 -11.79
C VAL A 484 -8.37 -20.67 -11.01
N ALA A 485 -8.36 -21.86 -11.62
CA ALA A 485 -8.83 -23.09 -10.98
C ALA A 485 -8.11 -23.39 -9.66
N TRP A 486 -6.81 -23.14 -9.58
CA TRP A 486 -6.00 -23.31 -8.36
C TRP A 486 -6.13 -22.14 -7.38
N MET A 487 -6.67 -21.01 -7.83
CA MET A 487 -6.85 -19.82 -6.98
C MET A 487 -8.19 -19.85 -6.22
N LEU A 488 -9.20 -20.54 -6.74
CA LEU A 488 -10.55 -20.59 -6.16
C LEU A 488 -10.95 -21.96 -5.60
N PHE A 489 -10.56 -23.06 -6.24
CA PHE A 489 -11.21 -24.36 -6.06
C PHE A 489 -10.29 -25.43 -5.48
N THR A 490 -10.86 -26.35 -4.70
CA THR A 490 -10.18 -27.58 -4.25
C THR A 490 -9.95 -28.57 -5.41
N ALA A 491 -9.18 -29.63 -5.19
CA ALA A 491 -8.89 -30.64 -6.22
C ALA A 491 -10.16 -31.25 -6.86
N GLU A 492 -11.16 -31.55 -6.05
CA GLU A 492 -12.44 -32.14 -6.49
C GLU A 492 -13.25 -31.14 -7.31
N GLN A 493 -13.27 -29.87 -6.90
CA GLN A 493 -14.01 -28.80 -7.57
C GLN A 493 -13.33 -28.38 -8.88
N ARG A 494 -11.99 -28.44 -8.94
CA ARG A 494 -11.20 -28.21 -10.16
C ARG A 494 -11.60 -29.18 -11.27
N ALA A 495 -11.97 -30.41 -10.94
CA ALA A 495 -12.46 -31.39 -11.92
C ALA A 495 -13.77 -30.92 -12.58
N ALA A 496 -14.68 -30.29 -11.82
CA ALA A 496 -15.92 -29.75 -12.38
C ALA A 496 -15.66 -28.58 -13.35
N LEU A 497 -14.69 -27.69 -13.04
CA LEU A 497 -14.27 -26.64 -13.97
C LEU A 497 -13.69 -27.23 -15.24
N ARG A 498 -12.75 -28.18 -15.10
CA ARG A 498 -12.10 -28.85 -16.25
C ARG A 498 -13.13 -29.55 -17.15
N GLN A 499 -14.10 -30.23 -16.55
CA GLN A 499 -15.17 -30.90 -17.26
C GLN A 499 -16.06 -29.90 -18.01
N ALA A 500 -16.49 -28.82 -17.35
CA ALA A 500 -17.33 -27.80 -17.97
C ALA A 500 -16.61 -27.01 -19.07
N TYR A 501 -15.28 -26.83 -18.96
CA TYR A 501 -14.48 -26.25 -20.02
C TYR A 501 -14.41 -27.13 -21.28
N GLY A 502 -14.52 -28.46 -21.12
CA GLY A 502 -14.72 -29.42 -22.22
C GLY A 502 -13.54 -29.68 -23.16
N ARG A 503 -12.61 -28.71 -23.32
CA ARG A 503 -11.50 -28.77 -24.29
C ARG A 503 -10.09 -28.88 -23.67
N ALA A 504 -9.97 -28.94 -22.34
CA ALA A 504 -8.69 -29.01 -21.66
C ALA A 504 -8.14 -30.46 -21.61
N ASP A 505 -7.27 -30.77 -22.56
CA ASP A 505 -6.42 -31.96 -22.51
C ASP A 505 -5.42 -31.89 -21.33
N ASP A 506 -4.71 -33.00 -21.08
CA ASP A 506 -3.77 -33.08 -19.95
C ASP A 506 -2.60 -32.09 -20.10
N ALA A 507 -2.17 -31.81 -21.34
CA ALA A 507 -1.14 -30.82 -21.60
C ALA A 507 -1.59 -29.41 -21.20
N THR A 508 -2.79 -28.99 -21.64
CA THR A 508 -3.37 -27.68 -21.30
C THR A 508 -3.61 -27.55 -19.81
N TRP A 509 -4.11 -28.61 -19.15
CA TRP A 509 -4.30 -28.60 -17.71
C TRP A 509 -2.98 -28.55 -16.93
N GLY A 510 -1.95 -29.25 -17.42
CA GLY A 510 -0.59 -29.18 -16.88
C GLY A 510 0.03 -27.79 -17.03
N ARG A 511 -0.11 -27.14 -18.19
CA ARG A 511 0.29 -25.74 -18.40
C ARG A 511 -0.48 -24.81 -17.47
N ALA A 512 -1.78 -25.04 -17.25
CA ALA A 512 -2.60 -24.20 -16.38
C ALA A 512 -2.14 -24.28 -14.91
N ARG A 513 -1.75 -25.47 -14.42
CA ARG A 513 -1.09 -25.63 -13.12
C ARG A 513 0.22 -24.85 -13.05
N GLY A 514 1.01 -24.90 -14.13
CA GLY A 514 2.24 -24.10 -14.25
C GLY A 514 2.00 -22.60 -14.19
N TRP A 515 0.97 -22.11 -14.89
CA TRP A 515 0.56 -20.71 -14.83
C TRP A 515 0.05 -20.30 -13.45
N ALA A 516 -0.64 -21.19 -12.73
CA ALA A 516 -1.02 -20.94 -11.34
C ALA A 516 0.21 -20.77 -10.43
N LEU A 517 1.25 -21.59 -10.63
CA LEU A 517 2.54 -21.40 -9.94
C LEU A 517 3.16 -20.05 -10.27
N VAL A 518 3.25 -19.70 -11.55
CA VAL A 518 3.81 -18.41 -12.02
C VAL A 518 3.09 -17.23 -11.37
N LEU A 519 1.76 -17.21 -11.41
CA LEU A 519 0.96 -16.10 -10.89
C LEU A 519 0.99 -16.04 -9.37
N SER A 520 0.96 -17.19 -8.68
CA SER A 520 1.12 -17.23 -7.22
C SER A 520 2.45 -16.63 -6.76
N LEU A 521 3.56 -16.99 -7.40
CA LEU A 521 4.87 -16.41 -7.14
C LEU A 521 4.92 -14.91 -7.45
N VAL A 522 4.30 -14.48 -8.55
CA VAL A 522 4.20 -13.04 -8.88
C VAL A 522 3.44 -12.28 -7.78
N PHE A 523 2.31 -12.80 -7.29
CA PHE A 523 1.56 -12.16 -6.22
C PHE A 523 2.35 -12.11 -4.90
N LEU A 524 3.08 -13.19 -4.57
CA LEU A 524 3.92 -13.27 -3.37
C LEU A 524 5.19 -12.41 -3.45
N THR A 525 5.75 -12.18 -4.64
CA THR A 525 6.97 -11.36 -4.80
C THR A 525 6.66 -9.88 -5.00
N TYR A 526 5.66 -9.55 -5.82
CA TYR A 526 5.42 -8.18 -6.27
C TYR A 526 4.16 -7.53 -5.68
N SER A 527 3.34 -8.29 -4.96
CA SER A 527 2.09 -7.78 -4.36
C SER A 527 1.89 -8.26 -2.93
N ALA A 528 2.95 -8.67 -2.23
CA ALA A 528 2.88 -9.12 -0.84
C ALA A 528 2.44 -8.03 0.14
N ASP A 529 2.61 -6.75 -0.23
CA ASP A 529 2.10 -5.60 0.50
C ASP A 529 0.58 -5.41 0.34
N ASN A 530 -0.05 -6.17 -0.57
CA ASN A 530 -1.49 -6.35 -0.64
C ASN A 530 -1.92 -7.59 0.17
N PRO A 531 -2.60 -7.46 1.31
CA PRO A 531 -3.08 -8.64 2.04
C PRO A 531 -4.02 -9.52 1.21
N LEU A 532 -4.81 -8.92 0.32
CA LEU A 532 -5.74 -9.66 -0.55
C LEU A 532 -5.02 -10.45 -1.63
N MET A 533 -4.09 -9.83 -2.38
CA MET A 533 -3.35 -10.54 -3.44
C MET A 533 -2.35 -11.53 -2.84
N ARG A 534 -1.75 -11.19 -1.70
CA ARG A 534 -0.96 -12.14 -0.91
C ARG A 534 -1.79 -13.36 -0.55
N GLY A 535 -3.01 -13.18 -0.03
CA GLY A 535 -3.90 -14.31 0.30
C GLY A 535 -4.25 -15.18 -0.90
N ILE A 536 -4.53 -14.58 -2.06
CA ILE A 536 -4.73 -15.31 -3.33
C ILE A 536 -3.46 -16.08 -3.70
N GLY A 537 -2.29 -15.44 -3.62
CA GLY A 537 -1.00 -16.04 -3.92
C GLY A 537 -0.67 -17.22 -3.00
N GLU A 538 -0.85 -17.09 -1.69
CA GLU A 538 -0.62 -18.15 -0.71
C GLU A 538 -1.56 -19.35 -0.93
N ARG A 539 -2.85 -19.09 -1.18
CA ARG A 539 -3.82 -20.16 -1.50
C ARG A 539 -3.42 -20.90 -2.77
N ALA A 540 -3.18 -20.16 -3.85
CA ALA A 540 -2.83 -20.74 -5.14
C ALA A 540 -1.52 -21.53 -5.07
N PHE A 541 -0.52 -21.00 -4.36
CA PHE A 541 0.76 -21.69 -4.16
C PHE A 541 0.55 -23.03 -3.46
N ARG A 542 -0.19 -23.08 -2.33
CA ARG A 542 -0.48 -24.34 -1.63
C ARG A 542 -1.26 -25.33 -2.51
N ALA A 543 -2.32 -24.86 -3.16
CA ALA A 543 -3.15 -25.70 -4.03
C ALA A 543 -2.38 -26.28 -5.23
N VAL A 544 -1.32 -25.60 -5.68
CA VAL A 544 -0.43 -26.06 -6.74
C VAL A 544 0.54 -27.14 -6.25
N LEU A 545 0.87 -27.18 -4.96
CA LEU A 545 1.77 -28.19 -4.37
C LEU A 545 1.08 -29.50 -3.98
N GLU A 546 -0.24 -29.46 -3.80
CA GLU A 546 -1.12 -30.65 -3.74
C GLU A 546 -1.10 -31.41 -5.08
#